data_AF-A0A257Y546-F1
#
_entry.id   AF-A0A257Y546-F1
#
_cell.length_a   1.000
_cell.length_b   1.000
_cell.length_c   1.000
_cell.angle_alpha   90.00
_cell.angle_beta   90.00
_cell.angle_gamma   90.00
#
_symmetry.space_group_name_H-M   'P 1'
#
loop_
_entity.id
_entity.type
_entity.pdbx_description
1 polymer ?
#
loop_
_entity_poly.entity_id
_entity_poly.type
_entity_poly.pdbx_seq_one_letter_code
_entity_poly.pdbx_strand_id
1 'polypeptide(L)'
;MYPANPPGFHALSASADWVPWLIRAVPVGIHPDVRRRLNSNLKHILVGLEMKAGLIVPHGERVSGRSVLFEPYFQIMNFEFSVGVFSVCEGLGSVHHLAGIGDDGSTGARVNTNDWIAALCREFDPADAAQLDANVRRVKEVRDKMHQDRLGARADIDWHDFGYNESFIPSRASLQPLLRRHLGDVPGQTNLLLR
;
A
#
# COMPACT_ATOMS: atom_id res chain seq x y z
N MET A 1 -9.56 -5.06 36.82
CA MET A 1 -10.61 -5.48 35.86
C MET A 1 -10.59 -4.46 34.73
N TYR A 2 -10.42 -4.86 33.46
CA TYR A 2 -10.56 -3.94 32.33
C TYR A 2 -12.04 -3.57 32.14
N PRO A 3 -12.38 -2.38 31.59
CA PRO A 3 -13.75 -2.03 31.23
C PRO A 3 -14.37 -3.10 30.33
N ALA A 4 -15.69 -3.28 30.37
CA ALA A 4 -16.40 -4.21 29.47
C ALA A 4 -16.22 -3.88 27.99
N ASN A 5 -15.87 -2.62 27.68
CA ASN A 5 -15.42 -2.18 26.37
C ASN A 5 -14.16 -1.31 26.58
N PRO A 6 -12.97 -1.92 26.69
CA PRO A 6 -11.75 -1.17 26.93
C PRO A 6 -11.43 -0.32 25.69
N PRO A 7 -11.01 0.95 25.85
CA PRO A 7 -10.55 1.75 24.72
C PRO A 7 -9.36 1.05 24.04
N GLY A 8 -9.39 0.96 22.70
CA GLY A 8 -8.37 0.24 21.94
C GLY A 8 -8.66 0.20 20.45
N PHE A 9 -7.76 -0.44 19.69
CA PHE A 9 -7.95 -0.64 18.26
C PHE A 9 -9.19 -1.51 17.97
N HIS A 10 -10.02 -1.05 17.05
CA HIS A 10 -11.14 -1.81 16.49
C HIS A 10 -10.94 -1.90 14.97
N ALA A 11 -10.95 -3.12 14.44
CA ALA A 11 -10.83 -3.34 13.00
C ALA A 11 -12.07 -2.78 12.29
N LEU A 12 -11.87 -1.90 11.30
CA LEU A 12 -12.95 -1.26 10.55
C LEU A 12 -13.40 -2.09 9.33
N SER A 13 -12.51 -2.92 8.79
CA SER A 13 -12.85 -3.89 7.74
C SER A 13 -12.10 -5.23 7.95
N ALA A 14 -12.66 -6.28 7.37
CA ALA A 14 -12.10 -7.61 7.29
C ALA A 14 -11.58 -7.90 5.87
N SER A 15 -10.77 -8.96 5.70
CA SER A 15 -10.21 -9.31 4.39
C SER A 15 -11.27 -9.62 3.33
N ALA A 16 -12.46 -10.07 3.73
CA ALA A 16 -13.56 -10.33 2.82
C ALA A 16 -14.14 -9.04 2.21
N ASP A 17 -14.09 -7.92 2.94
CA ASP A 17 -14.68 -6.65 2.53
C ASP A 17 -13.90 -6.00 1.37
N TRP A 18 -12.63 -6.36 1.18
CA TRP A 18 -11.78 -5.89 0.09
C TRP A 18 -11.95 -6.67 -1.22
N VAL A 19 -12.61 -7.83 -1.19
CA VAL A 19 -12.74 -8.71 -2.36
C VAL A 19 -13.50 -8.05 -3.52
N PRO A 20 -14.63 -7.34 -3.31
CA PRO A 20 -15.34 -6.66 -4.41
C PRO A 20 -14.44 -5.67 -5.17
N TRP A 21 -13.71 -4.82 -4.44
CA TRP A 21 -12.76 -3.87 -5.05
C TRP A 21 -11.66 -4.58 -5.83
N LEU A 22 -11.06 -5.65 -5.27
CA LEU A 22 -10.00 -6.41 -5.95
C LEU A 22 -10.47 -7.10 -7.22
N ILE A 23 -11.70 -7.63 -7.25
CA ILE A 23 -12.28 -8.23 -8.46
C ILE A 23 -12.40 -7.21 -9.58
N ARG A 24 -12.70 -5.94 -9.26
CA ARG A 24 -12.78 -4.86 -10.24
C ARG A 24 -11.41 -4.33 -10.66
N ALA A 25 -10.50 -4.18 -9.70
CA ALA A 25 -9.17 -3.63 -9.93
C ALA A 25 -8.25 -4.55 -10.75
N VAL A 26 -8.51 -5.87 -10.76
CA VAL A 26 -7.71 -6.86 -11.51
C VAL A 26 -8.41 -7.20 -12.84
N PRO A 27 -7.71 -7.12 -13.99
CA PRO A 27 -8.30 -7.42 -15.30
C PRO A 27 -8.87 -8.84 -15.42
N VAL A 28 -9.99 -8.97 -16.14
CA VAL A 28 -10.67 -10.26 -16.37
C VAL A 28 -9.84 -11.23 -17.24
N GLY A 29 -8.99 -10.70 -18.12
CA GLY A 29 -8.16 -11.48 -19.05
C GLY A 29 -6.98 -12.23 -18.41
N ILE A 30 -6.71 -12.02 -17.12
CA ILE A 30 -5.68 -12.75 -16.38
C ILE A 30 -6.15 -14.16 -16.04
N HIS A 31 -5.22 -15.12 -16.09
CA HIS A 31 -5.49 -16.52 -15.80
C HIS A 31 -6.22 -16.67 -14.45
N PRO A 32 -7.31 -17.46 -14.36
CA PRO A 32 -8.15 -17.50 -13.16
C PRO A 32 -7.40 -17.81 -11.86
N ASP A 33 -6.42 -18.73 -11.90
CA ASP A 33 -5.60 -19.06 -10.73
C ASP A 33 -4.60 -17.97 -10.33
N VAL A 34 -4.10 -17.20 -11.29
CA VAL A 34 -3.21 -16.07 -11.03
C VAL A 34 -4.03 -14.97 -10.34
N ARG A 35 -5.20 -14.63 -10.91
CA ARG A 35 -6.15 -13.68 -10.31
C ARG A 35 -6.58 -14.09 -8.90
N ARG A 36 -6.92 -15.36 -8.68
CA ARG A 36 -7.30 -15.88 -7.36
C ARG A 36 -6.19 -15.71 -6.34
N ARG A 37 -4.95 -16.08 -6.68
CA ARG A 37 -3.78 -15.94 -5.80
C ARG A 37 -3.47 -14.47 -5.52
N LEU A 38 -3.50 -13.62 -6.54
CA LEU A 38 -3.29 -12.18 -6.39
C LEU A 38 -4.33 -11.56 -5.45
N ASN A 39 -5.62 -11.80 -5.70
CA ASN A 39 -6.68 -11.28 -4.85
C ASN A 39 -6.55 -11.78 -3.41
N SER A 40 -6.16 -13.05 -3.22
CA SER A 40 -5.91 -13.59 -1.88
C SER A 40 -4.75 -12.91 -1.17
N ASN A 41 -3.66 -12.58 -1.88
CA ASN A 41 -2.52 -11.91 -1.28
C ASN A 41 -2.83 -10.44 -0.97
N LEU A 42 -3.40 -9.72 -1.95
CA LEU A 42 -3.67 -8.29 -1.82
C LEU A 42 -4.68 -7.98 -0.72
N LYS A 43 -5.73 -8.80 -0.52
CA LYS A 43 -6.69 -8.57 0.58
C LYS A 43 -6.04 -8.64 1.97
N HIS A 44 -5.04 -9.50 2.16
CA HIS A 44 -4.33 -9.60 3.44
C HIS A 44 -3.42 -8.39 3.65
N ILE A 45 -2.75 -7.93 2.58
CA ILE A 45 -1.93 -6.72 2.63
C ILE A 45 -2.80 -5.50 2.96
N LEU A 46 -3.95 -5.32 2.29
CA LEU A 46 -4.84 -4.17 2.50
C LEU A 46 -5.36 -4.08 3.94
N VAL A 47 -5.78 -5.19 4.54
CA VAL A 47 -6.20 -5.20 5.96
C VAL A 47 -5.03 -4.88 6.89
N GLY A 48 -3.83 -5.40 6.59
CA GLY A 48 -2.63 -5.07 7.35
C GLY A 48 -2.27 -3.58 7.26
N LEU A 49 -2.43 -2.97 6.08
CA LEU A 49 -2.25 -1.54 5.86
C LEU A 49 -3.32 -0.72 6.60
N GLU A 50 -4.58 -1.16 6.60
CA GLU A 50 -5.66 -0.46 7.29
C GLU A 50 -5.44 -0.39 8.80
N MET A 51 -5.02 -1.50 9.41
CA MET A 51 -4.64 -1.52 10.83
C MET A 51 -3.51 -0.52 11.11
N LYS A 52 -2.46 -0.53 10.28
CA LYS A 52 -1.33 0.37 10.43
C LYS A 52 -1.74 1.84 10.27
N ALA A 53 -2.53 2.18 9.26
CA ALA A 53 -3.03 3.53 9.06
C ALA A 53 -3.85 4.02 10.26
N GLY A 54 -4.66 3.15 10.86
CA GLY A 54 -5.44 3.46 12.07
C GLY A 54 -4.58 3.78 13.31
N LEU A 55 -3.32 3.39 13.34
CA LEU A 55 -2.37 3.69 14.42
C LEU A 55 -1.41 4.83 14.05
N ILE A 56 -0.93 4.85 12.80
CA ILE A 56 -0.01 5.85 12.26
C ILE A 56 -0.68 7.23 12.22
N VAL A 57 -1.91 7.34 11.70
CA VAL A 57 -2.57 8.63 11.51
C VAL A 57 -2.80 9.36 12.84
N PRO A 58 -3.40 8.74 13.88
CA PRO A 58 -3.55 9.40 15.18
C PRO A 58 -2.21 9.76 15.83
N HIS A 59 -1.15 8.99 15.57
CA HIS A 59 0.18 9.34 16.03
C HIS A 59 0.73 10.55 15.26
N GLY A 60 0.75 10.53 13.94
CA GLY A 60 1.36 11.56 13.08
C GLY A 60 0.64 12.90 13.10
N GLU A 61 -0.68 12.90 13.24
CA GLU A 61 -1.51 14.13 13.20
C GLU A 61 -1.80 14.71 14.60
N ARG A 62 -1.16 14.19 15.65
CA ARG A 62 -1.39 14.64 17.02
C ARG A 62 -1.05 16.12 17.20
N VAL A 63 -1.98 16.87 17.81
CA VAL A 63 -1.76 18.28 18.19
C VAL A 63 -1.09 18.40 19.57
N SER A 64 -1.23 17.39 20.45
CA SER A 64 -0.97 17.50 21.89
C SER A 64 0.31 16.83 22.42
N GLY A 65 1.37 16.72 21.61
CA GLY A 65 2.75 16.39 22.05
C GLY A 65 3.00 15.01 22.71
N ARG A 66 1.98 14.31 23.22
CA ARG A 66 2.09 12.99 23.82
C ARG A 66 2.01 11.91 22.74
N SER A 67 3.06 11.11 22.61
CA SER A 67 3.13 10.07 21.59
C SER A 67 2.16 8.91 21.88
N VAL A 68 1.37 8.53 20.87
CA VAL A 68 0.47 7.35 20.91
C VAL A 68 1.25 6.04 20.73
N LEU A 69 2.40 6.12 20.08
CA LEU A 69 3.30 5.01 19.80
C LEU A 69 4.70 5.39 20.28
N PHE A 70 5.50 4.40 20.62
CA PHE A 70 6.93 4.62 20.83
C PHE A 70 7.59 4.98 19.49
N GLU A 71 8.42 6.03 19.47
CA GLU A 71 8.92 6.65 18.22
C GLU A 71 9.64 5.66 17.27
N PRO A 72 10.55 4.79 17.73
CA PRO A 72 11.14 3.77 16.85
C PRO A 72 10.10 2.82 16.24
N TYR A 73 9.06 2.47 16.99
CA TYR A 73 8.01 1.60 16.48
C TYR A 73 7.11 2.32 15.46
N PHE A 74 6.90 3.63 15.62
CA PHE A 74 6.22 4.47 14.63
C PHE A 74 6.98 4.48 13.29
N GLN A 75 8.29 4.69 13.32
CA GLN A 75 9.15 4.65 12.13
C GLN A 75 9.13 3.28 11.43
N ILE A 76 9.24 2.19 12.20
CA ILE A 76 9.11 0.83 11.67
C ILE A 76 7.74 0.62 11.01
N MET A 77 6.67 1.10 11.64
CA MET A 77 5.33 0.95 11.09
C MET A 77 5.14 1.73 9.78
N ASN A 78 5.72 2.94 9.66
CA ASN A 78 5.72 3.71 8.42
C ASN A 78 6.50 3.00 7.30
N PHE A 79 7.66 2.42 7.62
CA PHE A 79 8.43 1.60 6.69
C PHE A 79 7.61 0.39 6.20
N GLU A 80 7.06 -0.40 7.12
CA GLU A 80 6.24 -1.56 6.77
C GLU A 80 4.98 -1.19 5.99
N PHE A 81 4.38 -0.02 6.28
CA PHE A 81 3.29 0.52 5.50
C PHE A 81 3.74 0.78 4.04
N SER A 82 4.90 1.41 3.86
CA SER A 82 5.49 1.65 2.54
C SER A 82 5.76 0.34 1.78
N VAL A 83 6.29 -0.69 2.45
CA VAL A 83 6.51 -2.03 1.87
C VAL A 83 5.19 -2.67 1.40
N GLY A 84 4.13 -2.58 2.20
CA GLY A 84 2.82 -3.11 1.84
C GLY A 84 2.20 -2.35 0.67
N VAL A 85 2.29 -1.02 0.65
CA VAL A 85 1.82 -0.18 -0.47
C VAL A 85 2.58 -0.51 -1.76
N PHE A 86 3.90 -0.67 -1.70
CA PHE A 86 4.70 -1.10 -2.84
C PHE A 86 4.18 -2.41 -3.41
N SER A 87 3.93 -3.40 -2.55
CA SER A 87 3.43 -4.73 -2.96
C SER A 87 2.05 -4.65 -3.63
N VAL A 88 1.16 -3.75 -3.18
CA VAL A 88 -0.14 -3.50 -3.82
C VAL A 88 0.06 -2.88 -5.21
N CYS A 89 0.90 -1.85 -5.31
CA CYS A 89 1.18 -1.15 -6.57
C CYS A 89 1.84 -2.09 -7.59
N GLU A 90 2.84 -2.88 -7.17
CA GLU A 90 3.52 -3.85 -8.01
C GLU A 90 2.56 -4.93 -8.51
N GLY A 91 1.74 -5.50 -7.62
CA GLY A 91 0.78 -6.54 -7.97
C GLY A 91 -0.24 -6.06 -9.02
N LEU A 92 -0.83 -4.89 -8.80
CA LEU A 92 -1.80 -4.29 -9.73
C LEU A 92 -1.14 -3.84 -11.03
N GLY A 93 -0.01 -3.14 -10.96
CA GLY A 93 0.71 -2.67 -12.15
C GLY A 93 1.15 -3.84 -13.03
N SER A 94 1.61 -4.94 -12.43
CA SER A 94 2.09 -6.11 -13.17
C SER A 94 0.95 -6.78 -13.94
N VAL A 95 -0.22 -6.97 -13.32
CA VAL A 95 -1.37 -7.56 -14.04
C VAL A 95 -1.91 -6.67 -15.13
N HIS A 96 -1.90 -5.35 -14.94
CA HIS A 96 -2.31 -4.41 -15.99
C HIS A 96 -1.30 -4.37 -17.13
N HIS A 97 0.00 -4.50 -16.85
CA HIS A 97 1.01 -4.63 -17.89
C HIS A 97 0.82 -5.90 -18.71
N LEU A 98 0.71 -7.07 -18.06
CA LEU A 98 0.55 -8.37 -18.71
C LEU A 98 -0.71 -8.39 -19.57
N ALA A 99 -1.85 -7.96 -19.03
CA ALA A 99 -3.09 -7.85 -19.78
C ALA A 99 -2.96 -6.93 -21.00
N GLY A 100 -2.22 -5.82 -20.87
CA GLY A 100 -1.96 -4.88 -21.96
C GLY A 100 -1.13 -5.43 -23.12
N ILE A 101 -0.33 -6.48 -22.88
CA ILE A 101 0.46 -7.16 -23.91
C ILE A 101 -0.13 -8.52 -24.33
N GLY A 102 -1.32 -8.87 -23.82
CA GLY A 102 -1.98 -10.14 -24.12
C GLY A 102 -1.41 -11.36 -23.40
N ASP A 103 -0.63 -11.16 -22.33
CA ASP A 103 -0.15 -12.23 -21.46
C ASP A 103 -1.11 -12.41 -20.28
N ASP A 104 -1.50 -13.66 -19.98
CA ASP A 104 -2.42 -14.00 -18.90
C ASP A 104 -1.72 -14.24 -17.55
N GLY A 105 -0.38 -14.12 -17.51
CA GLY A 105 0.47 -14.26 -16.34
C GLY A 105 0.74 -15.71 -15.91
N SER A 106 0.25 -16.70 -16.65
CA SER A 106 0.38 -18.12 -16.29
C SER A 106 1.84 -18.61 -16.27
N THR A 107 2.72 -17.97 -17.03
CA THR A 107 4.16 -18.30 -17.12
C THR A 107 4.97 -17.83 -15.91
N GLY A 108 4.45 -16.88 -15.13
CA GLY A 108 5.17 -16.28 -14.01
C GLY A 108 6.37 -15.41 -14.42
N ALA A 109 6.36 -14.87 -15.65
CA ALA A 109 7.39 -13.96 -16.11
C ALA A 109 7.53 -12.73 -15.20
N ARG A 110 8.76 -12.33 -14.92
CA ARG A 110 9.04 -11.11 -14.16
C ARG A 110 8.71 -9.88 -15.00
N VAL A 111 7.89 -8.98 -14.47
CA VAL A 111 7.61 -7.67 -15.07
C VAL A 111 8.65 -6.65 -14.60
N ASN A 112 9.20 -5.84 -15.51
CA ASN A 112 10.13 -4.78 -15.14
C ASN A 112 9.44 -3.69 -14.31
N THR A 113 10.18 -3.07 -13.39
CA THR A 113 9.66 -2.00 -12.55
C THR A 113 9.06 -0.84 -13.33
N ASN A 114 9.74 -0.37 -14.38
CA ASN A 114 9.23 0.74 -15.18
C ASN A 114 7.97 0.36 -15.97
N ASP A 115 7.89 -0.90 -16.41
CA ASP A 115 6.78 -1.40 -17.21
C ASP A 115 5.49 -1.52 -16.37
N TRP A 116 5.59 -2.06 -15.16
CA TRP A 116 4.43 -2.15 -14.28
C TRP A 116 4.02 -0.79 -13.70
N ILE A 117 4.97 0.11 -13.40
CA ILE A 117 4.63 1.48 -12.94
C ILE A 117 3.88 2.22 -14.05
N ALA A 118 4.37 2.16 -15.29
CA ALA A 118 3.70 2.81 -16.42
C ALA A 118 2.29 2.25 -16.64
N ALA A 119 2.10 0.93 -16.53
CA ALA A 119 0.78 0.31 -16.64
C ALA A 119 -0.15 0.73 -15.49
N LEU A 120 0.35 0.80 -14.25
CA LEU A 120 -0.40 1.26 -13.09
C LEU A 120 -0.88 2.71 -13.28
N CYS A 121 -0.01 3.61 -13.72
CA CYS A 121 -0.36 5.01 -13.92
C CYS A 121 -1.38 5.18 -15.04
N ARG A 122 -1.24 4.45 -16.16
CA ARG A 122 -2.24 4.49 -17.25
C ARG A 122 -3.64 4.07 -16.78
N GLU A 123 -3.74 3.09 -15.89
CA GLU A 123 -5.05 2.63 -15.41
C GLU A 123 -5.64 3.55 -14.33
N PHE A 124 -4.84 3.92 -13.33
CA PHE A 124 -5.37 4.52 -12.10
C PHE A 124 -5.17 6.04 -12.01
N ASP A 125 -4.23 6.60 -12.77
CA ASP A 125 -3.98 8.06 -12.80
C ASP A 125 -3.62 8.54 -14.21
N PRO A 126 -4.50 8.33 -15.22
CA PRO A 126 -4.18 8.62 -16.63
C PRO A 126 -3.95 10.12 -16.91
N ALA A 127 -4.44 10.99 -16.03
CA ALA A 127 -4.27 12.45 -16.12
C ALA A 127 -3.09 12.97 -15.28
N ASP A 128 -2.36 12.10 -14.58
CA ASP A 128 -1.27 12.43 -13.65
C ASP A 128 -1.67 13.45 -12.56
N ALA A 129 -2.96 13.47 -12.20
CA ALA A 129 -3.50 14.43 -11.25
C ALA A 129 -3.11 14.07 -9.79
N ALA A 130 -2.86 12.79 -9.52
CA ALA A 130 -2.43 12.31 -8.20
C ALA A 130 -0.92 12.13 -8.09
N GLN A 131 -0.15 12.41 -9.16
CA GLN A 131 1.31 12.21 -9.22
C GLN A 131 1.69 10.77 -8.83
N LEU A 132 0.94 9.79 -9.34
CA LEU A 132 1.06 8.40 -8.91
C LEU A 132 2.46 7.82 -9.17
N ASP A 133 3.08 8.13 -10.32
CA ASP A 133 4.43 7.67 -10.65
C ASP A 133 5.45 8.14 -9.59
N ALA A 134 5.48 9.45 -9.33
CA ALA A 134 6.40 10.04 -8.37
C ALA A 134 6.22 9.46 -6.96
N ASN A 135 4.97 9.32 -6.51
CA ASN A 135 4.66 8.72 -5.22
C ASN A 135 5.13 7.27 -5.15
N VAL A 136 4.82 6.43 -6.15
CA VAL A 136 5.23 5.02 -6.17
C VAL A 136 6.75 4.86 -6.21
N ARG A 137 7.47 5.72 -6.95
CA ARG A 137 8.94 5.72 -6.94
C ARG A 137 9.49 6.07 -5.56
N ARG A 138 8.88 7.03 -4.86
CA ARG A 138 9.26 7.34 -3.48
C ARG A 138 8.99 6.17 -2.54
N VAL A 139 7.83 5.50 -2.66
CA VAL A 139 7.52 4.28 -1.89
C VAL A 139 8.59 3.21 -2.12
N LYS A 140 8.99 3.00 -3.38
CA LYS A 140 10.05 2.05 -3.74
C LYS A 140 11.39 2.41 -3.09
N GLU A 141 11.79 3.69 -3.14
CA GLU A 141 13.02 4.15 -2.49
C GLU A 141 13.01 3.82 -1.00
N VAL A 142 11.93 4.15 -0.28
CA VAL A 142 11.79 3.85 1.16
C VAL A 142 11.88 2.34 1.42
N ARG A 143 11.19 1.52 0.62
CA ARG A 143 11.23 0.05 0.71
C ARG A 143 12.66 -0.48 0.55
N ASP A 144 13.47 0.12 -0.32
CA ASP A 144 14.84 -0.28 -0.60
C ASP A 144 15.87 0.27 0.40
N LYS A 145 15.50 1.13 1.36
CA LYS A 145 16.47 1.66 2.35
C LYS A 145 16.95 0.63 3.37
N MET A 146 16.09 -0.33 3.74
CA MET A 146 16.38 -1.27 4.83
C MET A 146 17.00 -2.57 4.29
N HIS A 147 18.29 -2.48 3.93
CA HIS A 147 19.10 -3.62 3.49
C HIS A 147 20.07 -4.06 4.60
N GLN A 148 19.86 -5.26 5.15
CA GLN A 148 20.70 -5.78 6.23
C GLN A 148 22.04 -6.36 5.73
N ASP A 149 22.14 -6.64 4.44
CA ASP A 149 23.28 -7.23 3.73
C ASP A 149 24.31 -6.20 3.25
N ARG A 150 23.98 -4.89 3.31
CA ARG A 150 24.88 -3.80 2.89
C ARG A 150 25.44 -3.05 4.09
N LEU A 151 26.29 -3.70 4.87
CA LEU A 151 26.83 -3.18 6.13
C LEU A 151 27.46 -1.78 6.03
N GLY A 152 28.14 -1.47 4.91
CA GLY A 152 28.74 -0.15 4.68
C GLY A 152 27.72 0.96 4.42
N ALA A 153 26.57 0.65 3.84
CA ALA A 153 25.48 1.60 3.61
C ALA A 153 24.67 1.89 4.88
N ARG A 154 24.93 1.19 5.99
CA ARG A 154 24.25 1.42 7.27
C ARG A 154 24.59 2.77 7.89
N ALA A 155 25.77 3.31 7.59
CA ALA A 155 26.14 4.66 8.00
C ALA A 155 25.18 5.72 7.42
N ASP A 156 24.51 5.39 6.32
CA ASP A 156 23.62 6.28 5.58
C ASP A 156 22.13 6.00 5.83
N ILE A 157 21.77 5.02 6.69
CA ILE A 157 20.37 4.79 7.07
C ILE A 157 19.97 5.86 8.08
N ASP A 158 19.40 6.95 7.58
CA ASP A 158 18.75 7.96 8.41
C ASP A 158 17.34 7.48 8.78
N TRP A 159 17.10 7.22 10.07
CA TRP A 159 15.77 6.79 10.53
C TRP A 159 14.69 7.85 10.34
N HIS A 160 15.06 9.13 10.16
CA HIS A 160 14.11 10.19 9.82
C HIS A 160 13.54 10.03 8.41
N ASP A 161 14.21 9.28 7.52
CA ASP A 161 13.67 8.94 6.21
C ASP A 161 12.44 8.02 6.26
N PHE A 162 12.22 7.35 7.40
CA PHE A 162 11.02 6.57 7.69
C PHE A 162 9.97 7.40 8.47
N GLY A 163 10.14 8.73 8.49
CA GLY A 163 9.22 9.68 9.11
C GLY A 163 7.86 9.73 8.43
N TYR A 164 6.90 10.34 9.12
CA TYR A 164 5.52 10.46 8.66
C TYR A 164 5.41 11.13 7.28
N ASN A 165 6.12 12.25 7.10
CA ASN A 165 6.04 13.04 5.87
C ASN A 165 6.82 12.39 4.73
N GLU A 166 7.95 11.79 5.05
CA GLU A 166 8.93 11.29 4.08
C GLU A 166 8.55 9.91 3.52
N SER A 167 7.79 9.12 4.29
CA SER A 167 7.44 7.73 3.96
C SER A 167 5.93 7.46 3.97
N PHE A 168 5.21 7.81 5.03
CA PHE A 168 3.79 7.47 5.15
C PHE A 168 2.92 8.31 4.22
N ILE A 169 3.11 9.63 4.15
CA ILE A 169 2.30 10.50 3.28
C ILE A 169 2.38 10.07 1.80
N PRO A 170 3.57 9.91 1.18
CA PRO A 170 3.67 9.44 -0.21
C PRO A 170 3.04 8.05 -0.42
N SER A 171 3.24 7.14 0.54
CA SER A 171 2.64 5.79 0.49
C SER A 171 1.12 5.82 0.58
N ARG A 172 0.55 6.67 1.42
CA ARG A 172 -0.90 6.83 1.50
C ARG A 172 -1.44 7.53 0.26
N ALA A 173 -0.69 8.50 -0.28
CA ALA A 173 -1.05 9.23 -1.49
C ALA A 173 -1.12 8.30 -2.71
N SER A 174 -0.16 7.37 -2.88
CA SER A 174 -0.17 6.42 -3.99
C SER A 174 -1.37 5.47 -3.96
N LEU A 175 -1.95 5.16 -2.80
CA LEU A 175 -3.18 4.36 -2.71
C LEU A 175 -4.43 5.14 -3.18
N GLN A 176 -4.45 6.46 -3.12
CA GLN A 176 -5.67 7.24 -3.38
C GLN A 176 -6.23 7.04 -4.79
N PRO A 177 -5.46 7.18 -5.90
CA PRO A 177 -5.99 6.96 -7.24
C PRO A 177 -6.47 5.51 -7.44
N LEU A 178 -5.75 4.54 -6.87
CA LEU A 178 -6.10 3.12 -6.93
C LEU A 178 -7.48 2.86 -6.30
N LEU A 179 -7.69 3.34 -5.07
CA LEU A 179 -8.94 3.15 -4.33
C LEU A 179 -10.11 3.90 -5.00
N ARG A 180 -9.87 5.10 -5.52
CA ARG A 180 -10.91 5.95 -6.11
C ARG A 180 -11.46 5.41 -7.43
N ARG A 181 -10.68 4.67 -8.21
CA ARG A 181 -11.11 4.07 -9.50
C ARG A 181 -12.39 3.21 -9.38
N HIS A 182 -12.57 2.53 -8.25
CA HIS A 182 -13.74 1.72 -7.92
C HIS A 182 -14.24 2.02 -6.50
N LEU A 183 -14.42 3.30 -6.19
CA LEU A 183 -14.73 3.77 -4.84
C LEU A 183 -15.96 3.09 -4.20
N GLY A 184 -16.98 2.76 -5.01
CA GLY A 184 -18.19 2.10 -4.53
C GLY A 184 -17.99 0.66 -4.01
N ASP A 185 -16.86 0.03 -4.36
CA ASP A 185 -16.52 -1.34 -3.95
C ASP A 185 -15.47 -1.37 -2.83
N VAL A 186 -14.95 -0.20 -2.40
CA VAL A 186 -14.05 -0.06 -1.26
C VAL A 186 -14.86 -0.15 0.04
N PRO A 187 -14.33 -0.77 1.12
CA PRO A 187 -15.01 -0.79 2.42
C PRO A 187 -15.44 0.60 2.89
N GLY A 188 -16.72 0.73 3.25
CA GLY A 188 -17.36 2.02 3.55
C GLY A 188 -16.80 2.73 4.79
N GLN A 189 -16.07 2.02 5.66
CA GLN A 189 -15.33 2.59 6.78
C GLN A 189 -13.89 2.05 6.69
N THR A 190 -12.98 2.82 6.08
CA THR A 190 -11.58 2.43 5.97
C THR A 190 -10.64 3.58 6.33
N ASN A 191 -9.51 3.23 6.95
CA ASN A 191 -8.43 4.19 7.27
C ASN A 191 -7.55 4.55 6.05
N LEU A 192 -7.66 3.79 4.94
CA LEU A 192 -6.77 3.95 3.78
C LEU A 192 -7.18 5.09 2.84
N LEU A 193 -8.45 5.46 2.82
CA LEU A 193 -8.96 6.53 1.97
C LEU A 193 -8.85 7.90 2.68
N LEU A 194 -8.34 8.90 1.97
CA LEU A 194 -8.45 10.30 2.37
C LEU A 194 -9.83 10.81 1.93
N ARG A 195 -10.63 11.24 2.91
CA ARG A 195 -11.96 11.82 2.70
C ARG A 195 -11.90 13.33 2.71
#